data_AF-A0A2D6PI25-F1
#
_entry.id   AF-A0A2D6PI25-F1
#
_cell.length_a   1.000
_cell.length_b   1.000
_cell.length_c   1.000
_cell.angle_alpha   90.00
_cell.angle_beta   90.00
_cell.angle_gamma   90.00
#
_symmetry.space_group_name_H-M   'P 1'
#
loop_
_entity.id
_entity.type
_entity.pdbx_description
1 polymer ?
#
loop_
_entity_poly.entity_id
_entity_poly.type
_entity_poly.pdbx_seq_one_letter_code
_entity_poly.pdbx_strand_id
1 'polypeptide(L)'
;MLRFGRNTRKEQLKKFREDIPEISELIEKKNLNLEKWFNNYIKLINFGARQFKETKIEENKLKLRYTNYSNSKRKEFINYLPRRIKLDEDFQYFFGLWCGDRLGSGRFGVVNKNKTINFVTKNYLEKLYQKPEFILVYSEEIEKPKIDYVTKSIKRKSSVVIGNLIVGYAVLVGIKNSILFSFFDYLLKNMETFLNLLPNKNIFFAGLFDAEGNVFWEDRCFRWACKNKRLTEIYTQHLKELSLFHRYDGSNLVTYNNKKFRKEILPFIKHPEKINKANFLCYGKGNLDNRFLNILKTVKNNNGSINKDIAKVLKRVKMYSQLKVLERFGYIYKEDYPHKNYITMKGLRELQRGQGYI
;
A
#
# COMPACT_ATOMS: atom_id res chain seq x y z
N MET A 1 0.31 45.08 18.58
CA MET A 1 1.60 44.35 18.49
C MET A 1 1.46 42.85 18.16
N LEU A 2 0.63 42.06 18.86
CA LEU A 2 0.53 40.59 18.64
C LEU A 2 0.10 40.17 17.21
N ARG A 3 -0.74 40.96 16.53
CA ARG A 3 -1.16 40.71 15.13
C ARG A 3 -0.02 40.95 14.12
N PHE A 4 0.84 41.94 14.36
CA PHE A 4 1.96 42.28 13.49
C PHE A 4 3.01 41.17 13.50
N GLY A 5 3.44 40.73 14.69
CA GLY A 5 4.36 39.59 14.82
C GLY A 5 3.82 38.28 14.24
N ARG A 6 2.49 38.05 14.28
CA ARG A 6 1.85 36.89 13.64
C ARG A 6 1.88 36.96 12.11
N ASN A 7 1.69 38.14 11.53
CA ASN A 7 1.74 38.34 10.08
C ASN A 7 3.17 38.21 9.54
N THR A 8 4.14 38.87 10.19
CA THR A 8 5.56 38.73 9.86
C THR A 8 6.01 37.27 9.94
N ARG A 9 5.55 36.55 10.96
CA ARG A 9 5.78 35.10 11.10
C ARG A 9 5.19 34.28 9.95
N LYS A 10 3.97 34.61 9.48
CA LYS A 10 3.35 33.92 8.34
C LYS A 10 4.11 34.20 7.05
N GLU A 11 4.53 35.43 6.82
CA GLU A 11 5.31 35.85 5.66
C GLU A 11 6.68 35.15 5.62
N GLN A 12 7.40 35.11 6.74
CA GLN A 12 8.65 34.37 6.86
C GLN A 12 8.47 32.87 6.56
N LEU A 13 7.42 32.24 7.11
CA LEU A 13 7.11 30.84 6.82
C LEU A 13 6.73 30.61 5.37
N LYS A 14 6.07 31.58 4.72
CA LYS A 14 5.76 31.51 3.29
C LYS A 14 7.04 31.57 2.45
N LYS A 15 7.90 32.54 2.73
CA LYS A 15 9.21 32.68 2.06
C LYS A 15 10.07 31.42 2.20
N PHE A 16 10.18 30.87 3.41
CA PHE A 16 10.94 29.62 3.61
C PHE A 16 10.35 28.40 2.90
N ARG A 17 9.05 28.40 2.58
CA ARG A 17 8.45 27.34 1.73
C ARG A 17 8.76 27.55 0.26
N GLU A 18 8.81 28.80 -0.19
CA GLU A 18 9.21 29.18 -1.55
C GLU A 18 10.69 28.86 -1.81
N ASP A 19 11.55 28.91 -0.78
CA ASP A 19 12.96 28.48 -0.84
C ASP A 19 13.14 26.94 -1.02
N ILE A 20 12.08 26.12 -0.90
CA ILE A 20 12.22 24.66 -1.07
C ILE A 20 12.40 24.35 -2.56
N PRO A 21 13.52 23.69 -2.96
CA PRO A 21 13.79 23.39 -4.37
C PRO A 21 12.70 22.53 -5.00
N GLU A 22 12.39 22.78 -6.27
CA GLU A 22 11.49 21.93 -7.05
C GLU A 22 12.00 20.50 -7.17
N ILE A 23 11.11 19.53 -7.41
CA ILE A 23 11.50 18.11 -7.54
C ILE A 23 12.52 17.90 -8.66
N SER A 24 12.34 18.58 -9.79
CA SER A 24 13.26 18.55 -10.94
C SER A 24 14.69 18.88 -10.52
N GLU A 25 14.87 19.89 -9.65
CA GLU A 25 16.16 20.32 -9.13
C GLU A 25 16.75 19.39 -8.05
N LEU A 26 15.96 18.47 -7.52
CA LEU A 26 16.40 17.48 -6.54
C LEU A 26 16.83 16.17 -7.19
N ILE A 27 16.54 15.95 -8.48
CA ILE A 27 16.88 14.71 -9.18
C ILE A 27 18.16 14.88 -9.99
N GLU A 28 19.20 14.15 -9.61
CA GLU A 28 20.49 14.12 -10.31
C GLU A 28 20.93 12.67 -10.54
N LYS A 29 21.22 12.30 -11.80
CA LYS A 29 21.77 10.97 -12.17
C LYS A 29 21.00 9.81 -11.50
N LYS A 30 19.66 9.82 -11.57
CA LYS A 30 18.76 8.83 -10.93
C LYS A 30 18.81 8.79 -9.39
N ASN A 31 19.19 9.89 -8.74
CA ASN A 31 19.15 10.03 -7.29
C ASN A 31 18.33 11.26 -6.89
N LEU A 32 17.55 11.14 -5.80
CA LEU A 32 16.93 12.23 -5.10
C LEU A 32 17.90 12.81 -4.06
N ASN A 33 18.21 14.09 -4.17
CA ASN A 33 19.11 14.81 -3.29
C ASN A 33 18.38 15.28 -2.02
N LEU A 34 18.29 14.38 -1.02
CA LEU A 34 17.66 14.66 0.26
C LEU A 34 18.39 15.77 1.02
N GLU A 35 19.72 15.82 0.93
CA GLU A 35 20.55 16.86 1.55
C GLU A 35 20.16 18.26 1.07
N LYS A 36 20.07 18.46 -0.26
CA LYS A 36 19.68 19.74 -0.86
C LYS A 36 18.28 20.17 -0.42
N TRP A 37 17.33 19.24 -0.36
CA TRP A 37 16.00 19.52 0.18
C TRP A 37 16.06 19.88 1.68
N PHE A 38 16.80 19.10 2.47
CA PHE A 38 16.88 19.27 3.91
C PHE A 38 17.51 20.61 4.31
N ASN A 39 18.53 21.08 3.60
CA ASN A 39 19.19 22.37 3.86
C ASN A 39 18.24 23.57 3.73
N ASN A 40 17.21 23.46 2.89
CA ASN A 40 16.16 24.48 2.78
C ASN A 40 15.04 24.24 3.81
N TYR A 41 14.66 22.97 4.01
CA TYR A 41 13.61 22.58 4.95
C TYR A 41 13.98 22.86 6.43
N ILE A 42 15.27 22.78 6.80
CA ILE A 42 15.72 22.97 8.18
C ILE A 42 15.36 24.37 8.72
N LYS A 43 15.31 25.39 7.85
CA LYS A 43 14.88 26.75 8.21
C LYS A 43 13.46 26.76 8.78
N LEU A 44 12.55 25.99 8.17
CA LEU A 44 11.18 25.83 8.64
C LEU A 44 11.10 25.06 9.97
N ILE A 45 11.95 24.05 10.15
CA ILE A 45 11.94 23.24 11.37
C ILE A 45 12.49 24.02 12.56
N ASN A 46 13.62 24.72 12.38
CA ASN A 46 14.28 25.52 13.42
C ASN A 46 13.41 26.66 13.95
N PHE A 47 12.50 27.15 13.12
CA PHE A 47 11.51 28.16 13.51
C PHE A 47 10.38 27.60 14.40
N GLY A 48 10.29 26.27 14.53
CA GLY A 48 9.35 25.56 15.40
C GLY A 48 9.93 25.18 16.77
N ALA A 49 9.39 24.12 17.38
CA ALA A 49 9.80 23.64 18.71
C ALA A 49 11.05 22.74 18.69
N ARG A 50 11.62 22.48 17.50
CA ARG A 50 12.82 21.67 17.31
C ARG A 50 13.98 22.58 16.93
N GLN A 51 15.08 22.47 17.66
CA GLN A 51 16.31 23.20 17.36
C GLN A 51 17.43 22.20 17.02
N PHE A 52 17.99 22.31 15.83
CA PHE A 52 19.17 21.55 15.44
C PHE A 52 20.42 22.18 16.04
N LYS A 53 21.24 21.35 16.70
CA LYS A 53 22.51 21.75 17.30
C LYS A 53 23.67 21.53 16.33
N GLU A 54 23.62 20.44 15.56
CA GLU A 54 24.70 20.03 14.67
C GLU A 54 24.14 19.23 13.49
N THR A 55 24.63 19.53 12.30
CA THR A 55 24.46 18.72 11.08
C THR A 55 25.84 18.37 10.59
N LYS A 56 26.23 17.10 10.70
CA LYS A 56 27.52 16.61 10.23
C LYS A 56 27.32 15.75 8.98
N ILE A 57 28.04 16.09 7.93
CA ILE A 57 28.10 15.28 6.71
C ILE A 57 29.09 14.14 6.96
N GLU A 58 28.59 12.92 6.84
CA GLU A 58 29.38 11.70 6.69
C GLU A 58 29.25 11.25 5.23
N GLU A 59 30.18 10.45 4.72
CA GLU A 59 30.32 10.12 3.28
C GLU A 59 28.96 9.93 2.56
N ASN A 60 28.11 9.04 3.10
CA ASN A 60 26.79 8.72 2.56
C ASN A 60 25.61 9.15 3.45
N LYS A 61 25.87 9.78 4.61
CA LYS A 61 24.86 10.04 5.64
C LYS A 61 24.90 11.49 6.13
N LEU A 62 23.74 11.98 6.55
CA LEU A 62 23.60 13.20 7.34
C LEU A 62 23.34 12.79 8.78
N LYS A 63 24.28 13.09 9.67
CA LYS A 63 24.08 12.94 11.11
C LYS A 63 23.47 14.22 11.66
N LEU A 64 22.26 14.10 12.19
CA LEU A 64 21.46 15.19 12.70
C LEU A 64 21.35 15.10 14.22
N ARG A 65 21.87 16.10 14.93
CA ARG A 65 21.71 16.25 16.37
C ARG A 65 20.76 17.39 16.66
N TYR A 66 19.64 17.11 17.32
CA TYR A 66 18.63 18.13 17.61
C TYR A 66 17.98 17.92 18.97
N THR A 67 17.39 18.98 19.48
CA THR A 67 16.59 18.95 20.70
C THR A 67 15.13 19.24 20.42
N ASN A 68 14.24 18.47 21.05
CA ASN A 68 12.81 18.80 21.12
C ASN A 68 12.48 19.20 22.56
N TYR A 69 11.66 20.24 22.70
CA TYR A 69 11.02 20.59 23.96
C TYR A 69 9.71 19.81 24.11
N SER A 70 9.58 19.02 25.17
CA SER A 70 8.37 18.28 25.52
C SER A 70 8.20 18.26 27.03
N ASN A 71 7.02 18.65 27.54
CA ASN A 71 6.68 18.65 28.97
C ASN A 71 7.77 19.29 29.85
N SER A 72 8.21 20.49 29.47
CA SER A 72 9.24 21.26 30.18
C SER A 72 10.64 20.62 30.28
N LYS A 73 10.87 19.50 29.59
CA LYS A 73 12.19 18.84 29.51
C LYS A 73 12.74 18.91 28.08
N ARG A 74 13.99 19.32 27.95
CA ARG A 74 14.74 19.30 26.69
C ARG A 74 15.32 17.90 26.50
N LYS A 75 14.87 17.19 25.46
CA LYS A 75 15.44 15.88 25.09
C LYS A 75 16.29 16.02 23.84
N GLU A 76 17.46 15.41 23.86
CA GLU A 76 18.36 15.36 22.72
C GLU A 76 18.15 14.07 21.92
N PHE A 77 18.24 14.20 20.60
CA PHE A 77 18.06 13.11 19.65
C PHE A 77 19.18 13.14 18.62
N ILE A 78 19.62 11.95 18.22
CA ILE A 78 20.52 11.74 17.09
C ILE A 78 19.74 10.94 16.06
N ASN A 79 19.75 11.43 14.83
CA ASN A 79 19.12 10.76 13.70
C ASN A 79 20.10 10.73 12.51
N TYR A 80 20.02 9.69 11.71
CA TYR A 80 20.80 9.55 10.49
C TYR A 80 19.84 9.63 9.30
N LEU A 81 20.18 10.38 8.26
CA LEU A 81 19.44 10.37 7.00
C LEU A 81 20.41 10.03 5.86
N PRO A 82 19.97 9.38 4.78
CA PRO A 82 20.79 9.29 3.58
C PRO A 82 20.95 10.68 2.96
N ARG A 83 22.13 10.99 2.43
CA ARG A 83 22.34 12.24 1.68
C ARG A 83 21.55 12.24 0.36
N ARG A 84 21.53 11.08 -0.28
CA ARG A 84 20.86 10.83 -1.56
C ARG A 84 20.07 9.54 -1.48
N ILE A 85 18.91 9.50 -2.12
CA ILE A 85 18.08 8.31 -2.24
C ILE A 85 18.06 7.89 -3.70
N LYS A 86 18.51 6.67 -3.99
CA LYS A 86 18.52 6.12 -5.34
C LYS A 86 17.08 5.89 -5.82
N LEU A 87 16.78 6.32 -7.04
CA LEU A 87 15.48 6.07 -7.71
C LEU A 87 15.47 4.68 -8.37
N ASP A 88 15.81 3.65 -7.59
CA ASP A 88 15.80 2.26 -8.04
C ASP A 88 14.41 1.62 -7.90
N GLU A 89 14.31 0.32 -8.18
CA GLU A 89 13.06 -0.41 -8.09
C GLU A 89 12.50 -0.44 -6.66
N ASP A 90 13.38 -0.60 -5.66
CA ASP A 90 12.99 -0.66 -4.26
C ASP A 90 12.40 0.67 -3.78
N PHE A 91 13.02 1.79 -4.16
CA PHE A 91 12.45 3.11 -3.92
C PHE A 91 11.07 3.27 -4.57
N GLN A 92 10.96 2.97 -5.87
CA GLN A 92 9.72 3.20 -6.62
C GLN A 92 8.58 2.37 -6.06
N TYR A 93 8.86 1.09 -5.79
CA TYR A 93 7.90 0.17 -5.19
C TYR A 93 7.48 0.64 -3.79
N PHE A 94 8.46 0.94 -2.91
CA PHE A 94 8.16 1.40 -1.56
C PHE A 94 7.37 2.70 -1.57
N PHE A 95 7.71 3.65 -2.45
CA PHE A 95 7.00 4.92 -2.52
C PHE A 95 5.54 4.74 -2.95
N GLY A 96 5.28 3.85 -3.92
CA GLY A 96 3.92 3.45 -4.30
C GLY A 96 3.14 2.85 -3.13
N LEU A 97 3.76 1.91 -2.41
CA LEU A 97 3.19 1.28 -1.22
C LEU A 97 2.88 2.32 -0.13
N TRP A 98 3.82 3.22 0.16
CA TRP A 98 3.68 4.29 1.13
C TRP A 98 2.56 5.25 0.76
N CYS A 99 2.35 5.55 -0.52
CA CYS A 99 1.27 6.44 -0.94
C CYS A 99 -0.13 5.91 -0.59
N GLY A 100 -0.31 4.59 -0.55
CA GLY A 100 -1.54 3.95 -0.10
C GLY A 100 -1.58 3.72 1.42
N ASP A 101 -0.63 2.95 1.94
CA ASP A 101 -0.67 2.40 3.31
C ASP A 101 0.16 3.19 4.34
N ARG A 102 0.53 4.46 4.08
CA ARG A 102 1.43 5.21 4.98
C ARG A 102 0.92 5.28 6.42
N LEU A 103 1.88 5.17 7.34
CA LEU A 103 1.72 5.60 8.72
C LEU A 103 1.50 7.11 8.80
N GLY A 104 0.99 7.57 9.93
CA GLY A 104 1.08 9.00 10.29
C GLY A 104 1.32 9.21 11.76
N SER A 105 0.80 10.33 12.29
CA SER A 105 1.25 10.89 13.58
C SER A 105 2.77 11.10 13.63
N GLY A 106 3.38 11.52 12.51
CA GLY A 106 4.81 11.77 12.39
C GLY A 106 5.69 10.51 12.33
N ARG A 107 5.09 9.31 12.19
CA ARG A 107 5.83 8.09 11.87
C ARG A 107 5.97 7.93 10.36
N PHE A 108 7.12 7.41 9.95
CA PHE A 108 7.43 7.07 8.56
C PHE A 108 7.50 5.55 8.40
N GLY A 109 6.79 5.00 7.42
CA GLY A 109 6.59 3.56 7.22
C GLY A 109 5.16 3.27 6.76
N VAL A 110 4.72 2.01 6.87
CA VAL A 110 3.41 1.55 6.38
C VAL A 110 2.63 0.74 7.42
N VAL A 111 1.32 0.60 7.20
CA VAL A 111 0.43 -0.31 7.94
C VAL A 111 -0.01 -1.43 7.02
N ASN A 112 0.32 -2.68 7.33
CA ASN A 112 -0.13 -3.80 6.53
C ASN A 112 -0.31 -5.09 7.36
N LYS A 113 -1.19 -5.99 6.92
CA LYS A 113 -1.39 -7.31 7.57
C LYS A 113 -0.44 -8.37 7.01
N ASN A 114 0.10 -8.17 5.82
CA ASN A 114 0.89 -9.15 5.10
C ASN A 114 2.36 -9.15 5.55
N LYS A 115 2.86 -10.31 5.99
CA LYS A 115 4.25 -10.50 6.44
C LYS A 115 5.25 -10.04 5.38
N THR A 116 5.08 -10.45 4.12
CA THR A 116 6.00 -10.07 3.02
C THR A 116 6.10 -8.56 2.85
N ILE A 117 4.97 -7.85 2.84
CA ILE A 117 4.94 -6.38 2.73
C ILE A 117 5.62 -5.71 3.92
N ASN A 118 5.41 -6.24 5.13
CA ASN A 118 6.05 -5.76 6.34
C ASN A 118 7.58 -5.91 6.27
N PHE A 119 8.10 -7.02 5.74
CA PHE A 119 9.54 -7.22 5.55
C PHE A 119 10.13 -6.38 4.42
N VAL A 120 9.41 -6.18 3.31
CA VAL A 120 9.85 -5.24 2.25
C VAL A 120 10.01 -3.83 2.81
N THR A 121 9.04 -3.39 3.61
CA THR A 121 9.08 -2.09 4.30
C THR A 121 10.28 -1.98 5.24
N LYS A 122 10.51 -3.01 6.08
CA LYS A 122 11.68 -3.09 6.98
C LYS A 122 12.98 -2.91 6.22
N ASN A 123 13.18 -3.72 5.16
CA ASN A 123 14.40 -3.73 4.37
C ASN A 123 14.66 -2.36 3.72
N TYR A 124 13.61 -1.71 3.20
CA TYR A 124 13.74 -0.37 2.63
C TYR A 124 14.11 0.68 3.70
N LEU A 125 13.48 0.65 4.87
CA LEU A 125 13.81 1.58 5.97
C LEU A 125 15.25 1.38 6.48
N GLU A 126 15.74 0.15 6.53
CA GLU A 126 17.14 -0.16 6.89
C GLU A 126 18.14 0.41 5.87
N LYS A 127 17.80 0.42 4.57
CA LYS A 127 18.60 1.10 3.52
C LYS A 127 18.68 2.61 3.73
N LEU A 128 17.68 3.21 4.39
CA LEU A 128 17.70 4.62 4.79
C LEU A 128 18.41 4.85 6.14
N TYR A 129 19.15 3.86 6.65
CA TYR A 129 19.86 3.89 7.93
C TYR A 129 18.95 4.00 9.15
N GLN A 130 17.73 3.47 9.04
CA GLN A 130 16.74 3.52 10.11
C GLN A 130 16.62 2.16 10.81
N LYS A 131 16.18 2.19 12.06
CA LYS A 131 15.86 0.98 12.85
C LYS A 131 14.33 0.86 12.96
N PRO A 132 13.67 0.13 12.05
CA PRO A 132 12.21 -0.01 12.05
C PRO A 132 11.69 -0.81 13.24
N GLU A 133 10.53 -0.42 13.76
CA GLU A 133 9.77 -1.17 14.76
C GLU A 133 8.60 -1.91 14.08
N PHE A 134 8.29 -3.12 14.57
CA PHE A 134 7.09 -3.87 14.20
C PHE A 134 6.07 -3.79 15.34
N ILE A 135 5.02 -3.01 15.15
CA ILE A 135 4.01 -2.76 16.18
C ILE A 135 2.71 -3.43 15.76
N LEU A 136 2.23 -4.40 16.52
CA LEU A 136 0.88 -4.95 16.37
C LEU A 136 -0.12 -4.02 17.06
N VAL A 137 -1.11 -3.54 16.31
CA VAL A 137 -2.28 -2.86 16.86
C VAL A 137 -3.50 -3.73 16.62
N TYR A 138 -4.29 -3.95 17.66
CA TYR A 138 -5.50 -4.77 17.61
C TYR A 138 -6.62 -4.18 18.46
N SER A 139 -7.86 -4.40 18.02
CA SER A 139 -9.06 -3.92 18.72
C SER A 139 -9.27 -4.67 20.03
N GLU A 140 -9.97 -4.04 20.98
CA GLU A 140 -10.25 -4.67 22.27
C GLU A 140 -11.16 -5.89 22.18
N GLU A 141 -11.99 -5.92 21.14
CA GLU A 141 -12.99 -6.95 20.82
C GLU A 141 -12.39 -8.28 20.33
N ILE A 142 -11.10 -8.31 19.98
CA ILE A 142 -10.45 -9.54 19.48
C ILE A 142 -9.36 -10.04 20.42
N GLU A 143 -9.18 -11.36 20.42
CA GLU A 143 -8.01 -11.99 21.04
C GLU A 143 -6.73 -11.50 20.35
N LYS A 144 -5.66 -11.29 21.13
CA LYS A 144 -4.37 -10.83 20.61
C LYS A 144 -3.85 -11.83 19.57
N PRO A 145 -3.64 -11.42 18.31
CA PRO A 145 -3.03 -12.29 17.31
C PRO A 145 -1.61 -12.72 17.71
N LYS A 146 -1.30 -14.01 17.52
CA LYS A 146 0.05 -14.55 17.70
C LYS A 146 0.85 -14.30 16.42
N ILE A 147 1.73 -13.30 16.46
CA ILE A 147 2.62 -12.94 15.34
C ILE A 147 4.06 -12.89 15.88
N ASP A 148 4.90 -13.78 15.36
CA ASP A 148 6.26 -14.07 15.81
C ASP A 148 7.25 -12.92 15.64
N TYR A 149 7.09 -12.10 14.60
CA TYR A 149 8.04 -11.04 14.24
C TYR A 149 7.69 -9.65 14.81
N VAL A 150 6.68 -9.53 15.66
CA VAL A 150 6.25 -8.25 16.24
C VAL A 150 7.08 -7.90 17.48
N THR A 151 7.61 -6.67 17.53
CA THR A 151 8.42 -6.19 18.66
C THR A 151 7.58 -5.59 19.79
N LYS A 152 6.38 -5.08 19.47
CA LYS A 152 5.48 -4.46 20.45
C LYS A 152 4.03 -4.67 20.07
N SER A 153 3.16 -4.84 21.07
CA SER A 153 1.71 -4.91 20.86
C SER A 153 0.98 -3.80 21.61
N ILE A 154 -0.06 -3.23 20.99
CA ILE A 154 -0.89 -2.16 21.55
C ILE A 154 -2.36 -2.55 21.34
N LYS A 155 -3.10 -2.71 22.44
CA LYS A 155 -4.56 -2.92 22.45
C LYS A 155 -5.28 -1.56 22.48
N ARG A 156 -6.39 -1.38 21.76
CA ARG A 156 -7.15 -0.11 21.76
C ARG A 156 -8.67 -0.32 21.73
N LYS A 157 -9.40 0.41 22.58
CA LYS A 157 -10.89 0.49 22.64
C LYS A 157 -11.53 0.77 21.28
N SER A 158 -11.00 1.74 20.56
CA SER A 158 -11.47 2.14 19.24
C SER A 158 -10.45 3.09 18.61
N SER A 159 -10.31 3.00 17.30
CA SER A 159 -9.19 3.49 16.47
C SER A 159 -8.89 4.99 16.54
N VAL A 160 -7.60 5.36 16.72
CA VAL A 160 -7.03 6.57 16.10
C VAL A 160 -5.60 6.31 15.67
N VAL A 161 -5.41 5.78 14.47
CA VAL A 161 -4.36 6.25 13.54
C VAL A 161 -4.93 6.15 12.12
N ILE A 162 -5.40 7.30 11.62
CA ILE A 162 -5.70 7.64 10.22
C ILE A 162 -6.79 6.80 9.52
N GLY A 163 -7.96 7.41 9.37
CA GLY A 163 -8.83 7.19 8.20
C GLY A 163 -9.97 6.20 8.38
N ASN A 164 -9.77 5.03 9.00
CA ASN A 164 -10.83 4.02 9.13
C ASN A 164 -10.70 3.21 10.44
N LEU A 165 -11.86 2.85 11.02
CA LEU A 165 -11.94 1.91 12.14
C LEU A 165 -11.27 0.58 11.75
N ILE A 166 -10.26 0.15 12.51
CA ILE A 166 -9.75 -1.22 12.40
C ILE A 166 -10.64 -2.09 13.28
N VAL A 167 -11.67 -2.69 12.68
CA VAL A 167 -12.27 -3.92 13.22
C VAL A 167 -11.24 -5.04 12.97
N GLY A 168 -10.52 -5.45 14.02
CA GLY A 168 -9.48 -6.49 13.93
C GLY A 168 -8.07 -6.00 14.29
N TYR A 169 -7.06 -6.42 13.52
CA TYR A 169 -5.66 -6.09 13.78
C TYR A 169 -4.91 -5.61 12.53
N ALA A 170 -3.80 -4.91 12.73
CA ALA A 170 -2.82 -4.57 11.71
C ALA A 170 -1.41 -4.52 12.30
N VAL A 171 -0.39 -4.68 11.46
CA VAL A 171 1.00 -4.47 11.84
C VAL A 171 1.49 -3.17 11.24
N LEU A 172 2.00 -2.28 12.09
CA LEU A 172 2.68 -1.06 11.68
C LEU A 172 4.17 -1.36 11.61
N VAL A 173 4.78 -1.09 10.46
CA VAL A 173 6.23 -1.18 10.27
C VAL A 173 6.75 0.21 9.98
N GLY A 174 7.51 0.78 10.91
CA GLY A 174 8.00 2.14 10.73
C GLY A 174 8.83 2.68 11.86
N ILE A 175 9.11 3.97 11.78
CA ILE A 175 10.00 4.72 12.65
C ILE A 175 9.39 6.06 13.02
N LYS A 176 9.80 6.63 14.15
CA LYS A 176 9.51 8.04 14.47
C LYS A 176 10.54 8.94 13.80
N ASN A 177 10.35 9.23 12.52
CA ASN A 177 11.21 10.13 11.75
C ASN A 177 10.36 11.13 10.96
N SER A 178 10.10 12.28 11.58
CA SER A 178 9.26 13.31 10.96
C SER A 178 9.91 13.99 9.75
N ILE A 179 11.24 13.91 9.62
CA ILE A 179 11.98 14.52 8.50
C ILE A 179 11.75 13.69 7.25
N LEU A 180 11.96 12.36 7.32
CA LEU A 180 11.63 11.45 6.22
C LEU A 180 10.15 11.51 5.86
N PHE A 181 9.27 11.53 6.86
CA PHE A 181 7.84 11.72 6.61
C PHE A 181 7.55 13.00 5.82
N SER A 182 8.16 14.13 6.22
CA SER A 182 7.97 15.41 5.55
C SER A 182 8.55 15.42 4.12
N PHE A 183 9.68 14.76 3.91
CA PHE A 183 10.29 14.63 2.58
C PHE A 183 9.39 13.84 1.63
N PHE A 184 8.88 12.69 2.08
CA PHE A 184 7.97 11.87 1.27
C PHE A 184 6.60 12.53 1.06
N ASP A 185 6.11 13.29 2.05
CA ASP A 185 4.91 14.12 1.89
C ASP A 185 5.13 15.25 0.87
N TYR A 186 6.34 15.82 0.82
CA TYR A 186 6.74 16.77 -0.23
C TYR A 186 6.72 16.13 -1.62
N LEU A 187 7.25 14.91 -1.77
CA LEU A 187 7.16 14.15 -3.02
C LEU A 187 5.70 13.91 -3.42
N LEU A 188 4.85 13.52 -2.46
CA LEU A 188 3.42 13.28 -2.70
C LEU A 188 2.66 14.53 -3.13
N LYS A 189 2.96 15.69 -2.58
CA LYS A 189 2.31 16.96 -2.97
C LYS A 189 2.64 17.39 -4.40
N ASN A 190 3.76 16.88 -4.92
CA ASN A 190 4.27 17.13 -6.26
C ASN A 190 4.26 15.84 -7.11
N MET A 191 3.30 14.95 -6.83
CA MET A 191 3.23 13.60 -7.41
C MET A 191 3.24 13.60 -8.94
N GLU A 192 2.57 14.54 -9.59
CA GLU A 192 2.51 14.64 -11.05
C GLU A 192 3.92 14.82 -11.66
N THR A 193 4.64 15.87 -11.24
CA THR A 193 6.03 16.10 -11.64
C THR A 193 6.90 14.91 -11.27
N PHE A 194 6.72 14.35 -10.08
CA PHE A 194 7.53 13.24 -9.62
C PHE A 194 7.37 11.99 -10.49
N LEU A 195 6.14 11.58 -10.80
CA LEU A 195 5.87 10.40 -11.63
C LEU A 195 6.41 10.58 -13.04
N ASN A 196 6.37 11.79 -13.60
CA ASN A 196 6.97 12.10 -14.90
C ASN A 196 8.49 11.92 -14.94
N LEU A 197 9.16 12.07 -13.80
CA LEU A 197 10.61 11.92 -13.67
C LEU A 197 11.04 10.50 -13.26
N LEU A 198 10.08 9.60 -12.99
CA LEU A 198 10.41 8.21 -12.66
C LEU A 198 10.84 7.43 -13.92
N PRO A 199 11.91 6.60 -13.82
CA PRO A 199 12.37 5.81 -14.95
C PRO A 199 11.38 4.68 -15.31
N ASN A 200 10.60 4.17 -14.35
CA ASN A 200 9.60 3.13 -14.61
C ASN A 200 8.38 3.26 -13.67
N LYS A 201 7.39 4.05 -14.11
CA LYS A 201 6.11 4.28 -13.40
C LYS A 201 5.38 2.98 -13.02
N ASN A 202 5.59 1.88 -13.75
CA ASN A 202 4.92 0.61 -13.47
C ASN A 202 5.27 0.05 -12.08
N ILE A 203 6.51 0.25 -11.63
CA ILE A 203 6.98 -0.24 -10.32
C ILE A 203 6.27 0.51 -9.19
N PHE A 204 6.11 1.83 -9.35
CA PHE A 204 5.31 2.65 -8.45
C PHE A 204 3.86 2.14 -8.38
N PHE A 205 3.23 1.90 -9.54
CA PHE A 205 1.85 1.40 -9.57
C PHE A 205 1.71 -0.02 -9.02
N ALA A 206 2.74 -0.86 -9.07
CA ALA A 206 2.75 -2.16 -8.41
C ALA A 206 2.80 -2.03 -6.89
N GLY A 207 3.65 -1.15 -6.35
CA GLY A 207 3.66 -0.85 -4.90
C GLY A 207 2.32 -0.28 -4.42
N LEU A 208 1.75 0.65 -5.20
CA LEU A 208 0.41 1.19 -4.92
C LEU A 208 -0.68 0.13 -5.04
N PHE A 209 -0.55 -0.82 -5.97
CA PHE A 209 -1.46 -1.96 -6.08
C PHE A 209 -1.34 -2.87 -4.85
N ASP A 210 -0.16 -3.03 -4.28
CA ASP A 210 0.01 -3.84 -3.07
C ASP A 210 -0.52 -3.20 -1.80
N ALA A 211 -0.58 -1.86 -1.74
CA ALA A 211 -1.35 -1.16 -0.71
C ALA A 211 -2.87 -1.25 -1.00
N GLU A 212 -3.33 -0.57 -2.05
CA GLU A 212 -4.75 -0.23 -2.25
C GLU A 212 -5.42 -1.01 -3.39
N GLY A 213 -4.65 -1.87 -4.06
CA GLY A 213 -5.11 -2.64 -5.19
C GLY A 213 -5.92 -3.89 -4.82
N ASN A 214 -6.83 -4.28 -5.70
CA ASN A 214 -7.56 -5.53 -5.60
C ASN A 214 -7.75 -6.18 -6.98
N VAL A 215 -7.78 -7.51 -7.01
CA VAL A 215 -8.13 -8.29 -8.18
C VAL A 215 -9.57 -8.77 -8.02
N PHE A 216 -10.46 -8.37 -8.93
CA PHE A 216 -11.87 -8.73 -8.87
C PHE A 216 -12.18 -9.79 -9.92
N TRP A 217 -12.24 -11.06 -9.50
CA TRP A 217 -12.42 -12.22 -10.38
C TRP A 217 -13.78 -12.23 -11.08
N GLU A 218 -14.82 -11.75 -10.40
CA GLU A 218 -16.18 -11.70 -10.90
C GLU A 218 -16.26 -10.86 -12.20
N ASP A 219 -15.70 -9.65 -12.19
CA ASP A 219 -15.68 -8.75 -13.35
C ASP A 219 -14.41 -8.86 -14.21
N ARG A 220 -13.44 -9.68 -13.81
CA ARG A 220 -12.13 -9.82 -14.47
C ARG A 220 -11.36 -8.52 -14.63
N CYS A 221 -11.22 -7.78 -13.54
CA CYS A 221 -10.51 -6.51 -13.56
C CYS A 221 -9.54 -6.35 -12.38
N PHE A 222 -8.61 -5.43 -12.58
CA PHE A 222 -7.72 -4.92 -11.55
C PHE A 222 -8.21 -3.52 -11.16
N ARG A 223 -8.19 -3.24 -9.86
CA ARG A 223 -8.70 -1.99 -9.30
C ARG A 223 -7.65 -1.40 -8.36
N TRP A 224 -7.35 -0.12 -8.48
CA TRP A 224 -6.65 0.64 -7.45
C TRP A 224 -7.66 1.52 -6.73
N ALA A 225 -7.83 1.34 -5.43
CA ALA A 225 -8.68 2.23 -4.64
C ALA A 225 -8.05 3.63 -4.55
N CYS A 226 -8.81 4.66 -4.91
CA CYS A 226 -8.38 6.05 -4.81
C CYS A 226 -9.60 6.98 -4.71
N LYS A 227 -9.73 7.65 -3.56
CA LYS A 227 -10.82 8.61 -3.29
C LYS A 227 -10.37 10.07 -3.33
N ASN A 228 -9.07 10.32 -3.27
CA ASN A 228 -8.54 11.68 -3.33
C ASN A 228 -8.64 12.18 -4.77
N LYS A 229 -9.53 13.14 -5.04
CA LYS A 229 -9.81 13.67 -6.39
C LYS A 229 -8.55 14.04 -7.17
N ARG A 230 -7.63 14.79 -6.55
CA ARG A 230 -6.37 15.22 -7.19
C ARG A 230 -5.48 14.02 -7.54
N LEU A 231 -5.33 13.06 -6.65
CA LEU A 231 -4.54 11.84 -6.94
C LEU A 231 -5.23 10.96 -7.99
N THR A 232 -6.57 10.88 -7.97
CA THR A 232 -7.34 10.18 -9.00
C THR A 232 -7.06 10.76 -10.39
N GLU A 233 -7.04 12.09 -10.53
CA GLU A 233 -6.73 12.78 -11.79
C GLU A 233 -5.30 12.44 -12.27
N ILE A 234 -4.30 12.62 -11.39
CA ILE A 234 -2.89 12.32 -11.70
C ILE A 234 -2.69 10.86 -12.08
N TYR A 235 -3.19 9.92 -11.27
CA TYR A 235 -3.04 8.49 -11.53
C TYR A 235 -3.81 8.05 -12.78
N THR A 236 -4.97 8.65 -13.07
CA THR A 236 -5.72 8.37 -14.30
C THR A 236 -4.89 8.72 -15.53
N GLN A 237 -4.26 9.88 -15.56
CA GLN A 237 -3.43 10.31 -16.68
C GLN A 237 -2.29 9.30 -16.94
N HIS A 238 -1.51 8.96 -15.91
CA HIS A 238 -0.41 8.01 -16.07
C HIS A 238 -0.87 6.59 -16.38
N LEU A 239 -1.96 6.11 -15.79
CA LEU A 239 -2.49 4.79 -16.14
C LEU A 239 -3.03 4.75 -17.59
N LYS A 240 -3.54 5.86 -18.13
CA LYS A 240 -3.88 5.96 -19.56
C LYS A 240 -2.63 5.85 -20.44
N GLU A 241 -1.56 6.57 -20.12
CA GLU A 241 -0.26 6.48 -20.81
C GLU A 241 0.25 5.03 -20.85
N LEU A 242 0.07 4.29 -19.76
CA LEU A 242 0.48 2.89 -19.63
C LEU A 242 -0.50 1.89 -20.26
N SER A 243 -1.62 2.34 -20.85
CA SER A 243 -2.71 1.47 -21.32
C SER A 243 -3.29 0.56 -20.22
N LEU A 244 -3.26 1.05 -18.99
CA LEU A 244 -3.73 0.41 -17.75
C LEU A 244 -4.91 1.17 -17.11
N PHE A 245 -5.59 2.02 -17.86
CA PHE A 245 -6.82 2.68 -17.44
C PHE A 245 -7.96 2.38 -18.40
N HIS A 246 -9.11 2.00 -17.86
CA HIS A 246 -10.35 1.85 -18.62
C HIS A 246 -11.42 2.82 -18.12
N ARG A 247 -11.67 2.86 -16.81
CA ARG A 247 -12.66 3.76 -16.20
C ARG A 247 -12.37 4.04 -14.74
N TYR A 248 -13.02 5.08 -14.20
CA TYR A 248 -13.15 5.34 -12.77
C TYR A 248 -14.57 5.01 -12.32
N ASP A 249 -14.73 4.16 -11.29
CA ASP A 249 -16.06 3.73 -10.80
C ASP A 249 -16.57 4.55 -9.60
N GLY A 250 -15.98 5.72 -9.35
CA GLY A 250 -16.29 6.58 -8.20
C GLY A 250 -15.46 6.28 -6.95
N SER A 251 -14.74 5.15 -6.91
CA SER A 251 -13.81 4.84 -5.82
C SER A 251 -12.54 4.15 -6.28
N ASN A 252 -12.52 3.59 -7.48
CA ASN A 252 -11.41 2.81 -8.01
C ASN A 252 -11.06 3.20 -9.44
N LEU A 253 -9.76 3.22 -9.72
CA LEU A 253 -9.21 3.22 -11.07
C LEU A 253 -9.18 1.77 -11.57
N VAL A 254 -9.88 1.50 -12.67
CA VAL A 254 -10.14 0.12 -13.14
C VAL A 254 -9.45 -0.15 -14.46
N THR A 255 -8.87 -1.34 -14.60
CA THR A 255 -8.39 -1.89 -15.87
C THR A 255 -8.83 -3.32 -16.10
N TYR A 256 -9.11 -3.62 -17.37
CA TYR A 256 -9.40 -4.96 -17.88
C TYR A 256 -8.26 -5.50 -18.75
N ASN A 257 -7.16 -4.74 -18.90
CA ASN A 257 -6.05 -5.10 -19.76
C ASN A 257 -5.11 -6.10 -19.09
N ASN A 258 -5.53 -7.37 -19.07
CA ASN A 258 -4.78 -8.47 -18.43
C ASN A 258 -3.38 -8.62 -19.01
N LYS A 259 -3.19 -8.42 -20.33
CA LYS A 259 -1.89 -8.58 -21.00
C LYS A 259 -0.90 -7.53 -20.51
N LYS A 260 -1.30 -6.26 -20.47
CA LYS A 260 -0.45 -5.18 -19.95
C LYS A 260 -0.19 -5.34 -18.46
N PHE A 261 -1.22 -5.59 -17.66
CA PHE A 261 -1.06 -5.79 -16.21
C PHE A 261 -0.08 -6.93 -15.90
N ARG A 262 -0.23 -8.07 -16.59
CA ARG A 262 0.66 -9.24 -16.47
C ARG A 262 2.12 -8.91 -16.79
N LYS A 263 2.37 -8.13 -17.85
CA LYS A 263 3.73 -7.85 -18.31
C LYS A 263 4.40 -6.74 -17.48
N GLU A 264 3.63 -5.74 -17.09
CA GLU A 264 4.19 -4.47 -16.62
C GLU A 264 4.00 -4.25 -15.10
N ILE A 265 2.92 -4.73 -14.49
CA ILE A 265 2.65 -4.53 -13.06
C ILE A 265 2.97 -5.78 -12.24
N LEU A 266 2.42 -6.93 -12.65
CA LEU A 266 2.51 -8.19 -11.91
C LEU A 266 3.94 -8.62 -11.52
N PRO A 267 4.99 -8.43 -12.35
CA PRO A 267 6.35 -8.82 -11.97
C PRO A 267 6.90 -8.08 -10.74
N PHE A 268 6.36 -6.90 -10.44
CA PHE A 268 6.81 -6.07 -9.33
C PHE A 268 5.96 -6.20 -8.06
N ILE A 269 4.77 -6.81 -8.15
CA ILE A 269 3.92 -7.13 -7.01
C ILE A 269 4.65 -8.10 -6.07
N LYS A 270 4.61 -7.83 -4.76
CA LYS A 270 5.19 -8.67 -3.70
C LYS A 270 4.13 -9.31 -2.79
N HIS A 271 2.87 -8.84 -2.77
CA HIS A 271 1.83 -9.40 -1.91
C HIS A 271 1.37 -10.79 -2.43
N PRO A 272 1.65 -11.91 -1.72
CA PRO A 272 1.43 -13.26 -2.23
C PRO A 272 -0.01 -13.55 -2.66
N GLU A 273 -1.01 -13.11 -1.89
CA GLU A 273 -2.41 -13.33 -2.26
C GLU A 273 -2.82 -12.55 -3.51
N LYS A 274 -2.31 -11.32 -3.70
CA LYS A 274 -2.60 -10.51 -4.89
C LYS A 274 -1.92 -11.12 -6.11
N ILE A 275 -0.70 -11.64 -5.97
CA ILE A 275 0.00 -12.41 -7.00
C ILE A 275 -0.84 -13.65 -7.38
N ASN A 276 -1.29 -14.43 -6.41
CA ASN A 276 -2.12 -15.62 -6.65
C ASN A 276 -3.40 -15.24 -7.42
N LYS A 277 -4.11 -14.20 -6.96
CA LYS A 277 -5.34 -13.73 -7.60
C LYS A 277 -5.12 -13.18 -9.00
N ALA A 278 -4.05 -12.43 -9.21
CA ALA A 278 -3.69 -11.89 -10.52
C ALA A 278 -3.26 -13.01 -11.47
N ASN A 279 -2.50 -14.00 -11.01
CA ASN A 279 -2.12 -15.15 -11.81
C ASN A 279 -3.34 -15.94 -12.28
N PHE A 280 -4.33 -16.10 -11.40
CA PHE A 280 -5.57 -16.77 -11.73
C PHE A 280 -6.28 -16.06 -12.90
N LEU A 281 -6.35 -14.73 -12.85
CA LEU A 281 -6.97 -13.93 -13.91
C LEU A 281 -6.16 -13.91 -15.21
N CYS A 282 -4.82 -13.77 -15.11
CA CYS A 282 -3.93 -13.57 -16.26
C CYS A 282 -3.53 -14.86 -16.97
N TYR A 283 -3.49 -15.99 -16.25
CA TYR A 283 -2.98 -17.27 -16.75
C TYR A 283 -3.95 -18.44 -16.54
N GLY A 284 -5.03 -18.27 -15.76
CA GLY A 284 -5.85 -19.39 -15.31
C GLY A 284 -5.11 -20.33 -14.34
N LYS A 285 -4.04 -19.84 -13.68
CA LYS A 285 -3.18 -20.61 -12.77
C LYS A 285 -3.15 -19.97 -11.38
N GLY A 286 -3.16 -20.78 -10.33
CA GLY A 286 -3.16 -20.34 -8.93
C GLY A 286 -4.12 -21.18 -8.09
N ASN A 287 -4.17 -20.89 -6.80
CA ASN A 287 -5.04 -21.57 -5.84
C ASN A 287 -6.38 -20.84 -5.73
N LEU A 288 -7.48 -21.60 -5.65
CA LEU A 288 -8.79 -21.04 -5.37
C LEU A 288 -8.88 -20.51 -3.93
N ASP A 289 -9.47 -19.32 -3.76
CA ASP A 289 -9.78 -18.81 -2.41
C ASP A 289 -10.76 -19.77 -1.70
N ASN A 290 -10.65 -19.90 -0.38
CA ASN A 290 -11.54 -20.73 0.46
C ASN A 290 -13.03 -20.47 0.22
N ARG A 291 -13.41 -19.23 -0.13
CA ARG A 291 -14.80 -18.89 -0.46
C ARG A 291 -15.35 -19.68 -1.64
N PHE A 292 -14.52 -20.00 -2.63
CA PHE A 292 -14.89 -20.81 -3.79
C PHE A 292 -14.78 -22.31 -3.51
N LEU A 293 -13.82 -22.73 -2.69
CA LEU A 293 -13.74 -24.13 -2.23
C LEU A 293 -15.02 -24.55 -1.50
N ASN A 294 -15.58 -23.68 -0.65
CA ASN A 294 -16.85 -23.94 0.03
C ASN A 294 -18.00 -24.13 -0.96
N ILE A 295 -18.06 -23.30 -2.02
CA ILE A 295 -19.08 -23.42 -3.06
C ILE A 295 -18.90 -24.73 -3.83
N LEU A 296 -17.67 -25.08 -4.21
CA LEU A 296 -17.36 -26.35 -4.88
C LEU A 296 -17.76 -27.55 -4.04
N LYS A 297 -17.52 -27.51 -2.72
CA LYS A 297 -17.95 -28.56 -1.79
C LYS A 297 -19.47 -28.68 -1.76
N THR A 298 -20.20 -27.56 -1.75
CA THR A 298 -21.66 -27.57 -1.83
C THR A 298 -22.18 -28.12 -3.15
N VAL A 299 -21.58 -27.72 -4.29
CA VAL A 299 -21.93 -28.26 -5.62
C VAL A 299 -21.69 -29.77 -5.66
N LYS A 300 -20.55 -30.25 -5.16
CA LYS A 300 -20.23 -31.69 -5.08
C LYS A 300 -21.30 -32.46 -4.30
N ASN A 301 -21.72 -31.93 -3.14
CA ASN A 301 -22.69 -32.58 -2.27
C ASN A 301 -24.14 -32.49 -2.78
N ASN A 302 -24.41 -31.55 -3.69
CA ASN A 302 -25.74 -31.28 -4.26
C ASN A 302 -25.65 -31.30 -5.78
N ASN A 303 -25.00 -32.34 -6.33
CA ASN A 303 -24.70 -32.44 -7.74
C ASN A 303 -25.99 -32.40 -8.58
N GLY A 304 -26.00 -31.63 -9.67
CA GLY A 304 -27.19 -31.42 -10.48
C GLY A 304 -28.21 -30.42 -9.91
N SER A 305 -27.87 -29.72 -8.82
CA SER A 305 -28.73 -28.66 -8.28
C SER A 305 -28.65 -27.38 -9.10
N ILE A 306 -29.79 -26.68 -9.20
CA ILE A 306 -29.86 -25.37 -9.84
C ILE A 306 -29.27 -24.29 -8.92
N ASN A 307 -28.94 -23.13 -9.49
CA ASN A 307 -28.36 -22.03 -8.73
C ASN A 307 -29.22 -21.63 -7.51
N LYS A 308 -30.56 -21.65 -7.63
CA LYS A 308 -31.46 -21.28 -6.54
C LYS A 308 -31.28 -22.17 -5.31
N ASP A 309 -31.07 -23.46 -5.49
CA ASP A 309 -30.95 -24.41 -4.39
C ASP A 309 -29.57 -24.33 -3.74
N ILE A 310 -28.51 -24.18 -4.54
CA ILE A 310 -27.17 -23.88 -4.02
C ILE A 310 -27.18 -22.58 -3.21
N ALA A 311 -27.95 -21.57 -3.63
CA ALA A 311 -28.06 -20.27 -2.95
C ALA A 311 -28.69 -20.42 -1.57
N LYS A 312 -29.77 -21.21 -1.49
CA LYS A 312 -30.49 -21.51 -0.24
C LYS A 312 -29.58 -22.20 0.76
N VAL A 313 -28.83 -23.22 0.33
CA VAL A 313 -27.90 -23.96 1.19
C VAL A 313 -26.80 -23.04 1.75
N LEU A 314 -26.24 -22.16 0.91
CA LEU A 314 -25.17 -21.25 1.32
C LEU A 314 -25.67 -19.98 2.05
N LYS A 315 -26.98 -19.71 2.04
CA LYS A 315 -27.61 -18.47 2.55
C LYS A 315 -26.92 -17.19 2.02
N ARG A 316 -26.58 -17.15 0.72
CA ARG A 316 -25.76 -16.07 0.12
C ARG A 316 -26.34 -15.48 -1.16
N VAL A 317 -26.46 -14.14 -1.19
CA VAL A 317 -26.97 -13.37 -2.35
C VAL A 317 -25.95 -13.30 -3.51
N LYS A 318 -24.65 -13.12 -3.22
CA LYS A 318 -23.58 -12.98 -4.24
C LYS A 318 -23.08 -14.30 -4.83
N MET A 319 -23.84 -15.37 -4.67
CA MET A 319 -23.41 -16.72 -5.06
C MET A 319 -23.40 -16.90 -6.59
N TYR A 320 -24.34 -16.29 -7.31
CA TYR A 320 -24.44 -16.41 -8.78
C TYR A 320 -23.18 -15.94 -9.52
N SER A 321 -22.60 -14.80 -9.13
CA SER A 321 -21.36 -14.30 -9.74
C SER A 321 -20.17 -15.21 -9.42
N GLN A 322 -20.18 -15.85 -8.25
CA GLN A 322 -19.12 -16.77 -7.83
C GLN A 322 -19.22 -18.13 -8.55
N LEU A 323 -20.42 -18.65 -8.80
CA LEU A 323 -20.61 -19.82 -9.67
C LEU A 323 -20.16 -19.53 -11.10
N LYS A 324 -20.48 -18.35 -11.66
CA LYS A 324 -19.98 -17.94 -12.99
C LYS A 324 -18.46 -17.91 -13.05
N VAL A 325 -17.78 -17.53 -11.96
CA VAL A 325 -16.31 -17.61 -11.88
C VAL A 325 -15.86 -19.08 -11.93
N LEU A 326 -16.42 -19.96 -11.09
CA LEU A 326 -16.07 -21.38 -11.07
C LEU A 326 -16.29 -22.08 -12.41
N GLU A 327 -17.40 -21.77 -13.07
CA GLU A 327 -17.76 -22.27 -14.40
C GLU A 327 -16.75 -21.81 -15.46
N ARG A 328 -16.47 -20.49 -15.49
CA ARG A 328 -15.51 -19.90 -16.45
C ARG A 328 -14.11 -20.50 -16.34
N PHE A 329 -13.67 -20.82 -15.13
CA PHE A 329 -12.38 -21.46 -14.92
C PHE A 329 -12.43 -23.00 -15.01
N GLY A 330 -13.58 -23.56 -15.40
CA GLY A 330 -13.75 -24.98 -15.68
C GLY A 330 -13.73 -25.88 -14.45
N TYR A 331 -14.08 -25.35 -13.26
CA TYR A 331 -14.22 -26.17 -12.04
C TYR A 331 -15.61 -26.81 -11.96
N ILE A 332 -16.61 -26.16 -12.54
CA ILE A 332 -17.96 -26.68 -12.71
C ILE A 332 -18.40 -26.53 -14.18
N TYR A 333 -19.39 -27.31 -14.59
CA TYR A 333 -20.12 -27.09 -15.83
C TYR A 333 -21.62 -26.99 -15.54
N LYS A 334 -22.37 -26.42 -16.47
CA LYS A 334 -23.82 -26.37 -16.40
C LYS A 334 -24.42 -27.14 -17.56
N GLU A 335 -25.44 -27.93 -17.27
CA GLU A 335 -26.34 -28.43 -18.31
C GLU A 335 -27.26 -27.31 -18.81
N ASP A 336 -27.94 -27.57 -19.92
CA ASP A 336 -29.00 -26.71 -20.42
C ASP A 336 -30.15 -26.58 -19.41
N TYR A 337 -31.10 -25.70 -19.73
CA TYR A 337 -32.20 -25.34 -18.83
C TYR A 337 -32.83 -26.58 -18.19
N PRO A 338 -32.87 -26.68 -16.85
CA PRO A 338 -32.81 -25.59 -15.87
C PRO A 338 -31.41 -25.28 -15.26
N HIS A 339 -30.31 -25.30 -16.03
CA HIS A 339 -28.97 -24.86 -15.59
C HIS A 339 -28.49 -25.53 -14.30
N LYS A 340 -28.53 -26.87 -14.32
CA LYS A 340 -28.02 -27.72 -13.24
C LYS A 340 -26.50 -27.63 -13.18
N ASN A 341 -25.95 -27.49 -11.98
CA ASN A 341 -24.50 -27.35 -11.79
C ASN A 341 -23.87 -28.70 -11.43
N TYR A 342 -22.77 -29.01 -12.10
CA TYR A 342 -22.00 -30.22 -11.87
C TYR A 342 -20.54 -29.91 -11.67
N ILE A 343 -19.89 -30.67 -10.78
CA ILE A 343 -18.46 -30.54 -10.56
C ILE A 343 -17.67 -31.27 -11.65
N THR A 344 -16.63 -30.62 -12.18
CA THR A 344 -15.71 -31.25 -13.14
C THR A 344 -14.63 -32.05 -12.41
N MET A 345 -13.86 -32.87 -13.15
CA MET A 345 -12.64 -33.49 -12.63
C MET A 345 -11.63 -32.47 -12.10
N LYS A 346 -11.52 -31.30 -12.73
CA LYS A 346 -10.68 -30.19 -12.23
C LYS A 346 -11.18 -29.68 -10.87
N GLY A 347 -12.49 -29.50 -10.73
CA GLY A 347 -13.18 -29.19 -9.47
C GLY A 347 -12.87 -30.17 -8.35
N LEU A 348 -12.99 -31.47 -8.65
CA LEU A 348 -12.74 -32.54 -7.68
C LEU A 348 -11.28 -32.58 -7.22
N ARG A 349 -10.31 -32.47 -8.14
CA ARG A 349 -8.89 -32.44 -7.82
C ARG A 349 -8.53 -31.24 -6.93
N GLU A 350 -9.13 -30.09 -7.17
CA GLU A 350 -8.88 -28.91 -6.33
C GLU A 350 -9.39 -29.10 -4.90
N LEU A 351 -10.58 -29.70 -4.73
CA LEU A 351 -11.11 -30.01 -3.40
C LEU A 351 -10.21 -30.98 -2.62
N GLN A 352 -9.63 -31.98 -3.29
CA GLN A 352 -8.69 -32.92 -2.69
C GLN A 352 -7.41 -32.23 -2.23
N ARG A 353 -6.85 -31.34 -3.06
CA ARG A 353 -5.68 -30.50 -2.69
C ARG A 353 -5.96 -29.60 -1.49
N GLY A 354 -7.15 -29.01 -1.42
CA GLY A 354 -7.56 -28.13 -0.32
C GLY A 354 -7.78 -28.86 1.02
N GLN A 355 -7.83 -30.20 1.03
CA GLN A 355 -8.01 -31.02 2.23
C GLN A 355 -6.68 -31.55 2.81
N GLY A 356 -5.53 -31.18 2.22
CA GLY A 356 -4.22 -31.62 2.71
C GLY A 356 -3.86 -33.06 2.35
N TYR A 357 -4.62 -33.71 1.46
CA TYR A 357 -4.22 -34.98 0.87
C TYR A 357 -3.25 -34.70 -0.30
N ILE A 358 -1.96 -34.78 0.00
CA ILE A 358 -0.92 -35.14 -0.98
C ILE A 358 -0.55 -36.59 -0.70
#